data_AF-Q2H8J3-F1
#
_entry.id   AF-Q2H8J3-F1
#
_cell.length_a   1.000
_cell.length_b   1.000
_cell.length_c   1.000
_cell.angle_alpha   90.00
_cell.angle_beta   90.00
_cell.angle_gamma   90.00
#
_symmetry.space_group_name_H-M   'P 1'
#
loop_
_entity.id
_entity.type
_entity.pdbx_description
1 polymer ?
#
loop_
_entity_poly.entity_id
_entity_poly.type
_entity_poly.pdbx_seq_one_letter_code
_entity_poly.pdbx_strand_id
1 'polypeptide(L)'
;MATIPRKESTLVERVQALTLHSKGAKTPEIENITGIKKQAFKALLRRARERGYCVGGPIKEEHVVNGPRTGRPTKGATENFTERVREDSEEAILEALTEDSTSSDAIKSA
;
A
#
# COMPACT_ATOMS: atom_id res chain seq x y z
N MET A 1 -32.38 -15.73 0.45
CA MET A 1 -32.12 -14.92 -0.77
C MET A 1 -30.63 -14.95 -1.04
N ALA A 2 -30.19 -15.52 -2.16
CA ALA A 2 -28.77 -15.49 -2.53
C ALA A 2 -28.39 -14.07 -2.98
N THR A 3 -27.38 -13.47 -2.35
CA THR A 3 -26.85 -12.16 -2.77
C THR A 3 -25.95 -12.33 -3.98
N ILE A 4 -26.25 -11.61 -5.08
CA ILE A 4 -25.37 -11.58 -6.27
C ILE A 4 -24.04 -10.91 -5.87
N PRO A 5 -22.88 -11.57 -6.07
CA PRO A 5 -21.60 -10.97 -5.75
C PRO A 5 -21.36 -9.73 -6.61
N ARG A 6 -20.93 -8.63 -5.98
CA ARG A 6 -20.60 -7.42 -6.73
C ARG A 6 -19.35 -7.68 -7.58
N LYS A 7 -19.46 -7.47 -8.90
CA LYS A 7 -18.33 -7.53 -9.83
C LYS A 7 -17.31 -6.45 -9.44
N GLU A 8 -16.08 -6.87 -9.17
CA GLU A 8 -14.96 -5.93 -9.00
C GLU A 8 -14.50 -5.45 -10.37
N SER A 9 -14.04 -4.19 -10.45
CA SER A 9 -13.47 -3.69 -11.70
C SER A 9 -12.15 -4.39 -12.02
N THR A 10 -11.85 -4.55 -13.30
CA THR A 10 -10.55 -5.06 -13.75
C THR A 10 -9.50 -3.94 -13.71
N LEU A 11 -8.22 -4.31 -13.79
CA LEU A 11 -7.13 -3.33 -13.90
C LEU A 11 -7.29 -2.47 -15.15
N VAL A 12 -7.67 -3.07 -16.28
CA VAL A 12 -7.89 -2.39 -17.56
C VAL A 12 -8.99 -1.34 -17.46
N GLU A 13 -10.15 -1.69 -16.88
CA GLU A 13 -11.26 -0.73 -16.68
C GLU A 13 -10.82 0.47 -15.84
N ARG A 14 -9.99 0.25 -14.81
CA ARG A 14 -9.46 1.32 -13.95
C ARG A 14 -8.46 2.23 -14.67
N VAL A 15 -7.57 1.65 -15.48
CA VAL A 15 -6.63 2.40 -16.32
C VAL A 15 -7.39 3.26 -17.33
N GLN A 16 -8.38 2.69 -18.01
CA GLN A 16 -9.23 3.43 -18.95
C GLN A 16 -9.97 4.58 -18.25
N ALA A 17 -10.52 4.35 -17.05
CA ALA A 17 -11.24 5.37 -16.31
C ALA A 17 -10.34 6.56 -15.91
N LEU A 18 -9.13 6.29 -15.39
CA LEU A 18 -8.17 7.35 -15.07
C LEU A 18 -7.67 8.08 -16.33
N THR A 19 -7.53 7.37 -17.45
CA THR A 19 -7.13 7.96 -18.73
C THR A 19 -8.20 8.93 -19.24
N LEU A 20 -9.48 8.53 -19.22
CA LEU A 20 -10.60 9.39 -19.63
C LEU A 20 -10.73 10.62 -18.72
N HIS A 21 -10.59 10.43 -17.41
CA HIS A 21 -10.57 11.55 -16.47
C HIS A 21 -9.42 12.52 -16.75
N SER A 22 -8.22 11.99 -17.08
CA SER A 22 -7.08 12.83 -17.47
C SER A 22 -7.33 13.65 -18.73
N LYS A 23 -8.24 13.19 -19.61
CA LYS A 23 -8.69 13.90 -20.82
C LYS A 23 -9.86 14.85 -20.56
N GLY A 24 -10.34 14.98 -19.32
CA GLY A 24 -11.45 15.87 -18.96
C GLY A 24 -12.85 15.26 -19.11
N ALA A 25 -12.96 13.95 -19.35
CA ALA A 25 -14.27 13.28 -19.43
C ALA A 25 -15.03 13.39 -18.10
N LYS A 26 -16.35 13.59 -18.18
CA LYS A 26 -17.19 13.70 -16.97
C LYS A 26 -17.46 12.31 -16.39
N THR A 27 -17.69 12.21 -15.08
CA THR A 27 -17.92 10.91 -14.44
C THR A 27 -19.06 10.06 -15.04
N PRO A 28 -20.21 10.62 -15.47
CA PRO A 28 -21.25 9.82 -16.13
C PRO A 28 -20.78 9.20 -17.45
N GLU A 29 -19.96 9.92 -18.22
CA GLU A 29 -19.37 9.43 -19.46
C GLU A 29 -18.36 8.32 -19.20
N ILE A 30 -17.51 8.49 -18.17
CA ILE A 30 -16.57 7.46 -17.72
C ILE A 30 -17.32 6.18 -17.31
N GLU A 31 -18.43 6.31 -16.58
CA GLU A 31 -19.26 5.16 -16.18
C GLU A 31 -19.86 4.45 -17.41
N ASN A 32 -20.34 5.20 -18.40
CA ASN A 32 -20.89 4.63 -19.63
C ASN A 32 -19.83 3.88 -20.45
N ILE A 33 -18.60 4.40 -20.52
CA ILE A 33 -17.52 3.79 -21.33
C ILE A 33 -16.89 2.58 -20.62
N THR A 34 -16.64 2.70 -19.31
CA THR A 34 -15.86 1.70 -18.56
C THR A 34 -16.70 0.73 -17.74
N GLY A 35 -17.98 1.04 -17.53
CA GLY A 35 -18.86 0.32 -16.60
C GLY A 35 -18.54 0.59 -15.11
N ILE A 36 -17.51 1.38 -14.79
CA ILE A 36 -17.17 1.70 -13.40
C ILE A 36 -18.18 2.73 -12.86
N LYS A 37 -18.94 2.30 -11.85
CA LYS A 37 -19.87 3.17 -11.14
C LYS A 37 -19.19 4.42 -10.57
N LYS A 38 -19.88 5.57 -10.63
CA LYS A 38 -19.41 6.86 -10.11
C LYS A 38 -18.76 6.79 -8.72
N GLN A 39 -19.34 6.04 -7.78
CA GLN A 39 -18.78 5.89 -6.43
C GLN A 39 -17.46 5.10 -6.42
N ALA A 40 -17.38 4.01 -7.18
CA ALA A 40 -16.17 3.21 -7.32
C ALA A 40 -15.06 4.01 -8.01
N PHE A 41 -15.40 4.78 -9.05
CA PHE A 41 -14.47 5.68 -9.71
C PHE A 41 -13.92 6.77 -8.77
N LYS A 42 -14.78 7.39 -7.94
CA LYS A 42 -14.31 8.38 -6.94
C LYS A 42 -13.36 7.76 -5.92
N ALA A 43 -13.64 6.54 -5.45
CA ALA A 43 -12.75 5.83 -4.53
C ALA A 43 -11.40 5.49 -5.18
N LEU A 44 -11.41 5.07 -6.45
CA LEU A 44 -10.20 4.86 -7.25
C LEU A 44 -9.39 6.15 -7.36
N LEU A 45 -10.02 7.25 -7.78
CA LEU A 45 -9.37 8.54 -7.96
C LEU A 45 -8.73 9.04 -6.66
N ARG A 46 -9.41 8.85 -5.52
CA ARG A 46 -8.86 9.22 -4.21
C ARG A 46 -7.58 8.43 -3.90
N ARG A 47 -7.61 7.10 -4.02
CA ARG A 47 -6.45 6.22 -3.79
C ARG A 47 -5.30 6.49 -4.75
N ALA A 48 -5.63 6.76 -6.02
CA ALA A 48 -4.62 7.12 -7.01
C ALA A 48 -3.89 8.41 -6.58
N ARG A 49 -4.63 9.44 -6.17
CA ARG A 49 -4.05 10.71 -5.68
C ARG A 49 -3.21 10.52 -4.41
N GLU A 50 -3.67 9.70 -3.47
CA GLU A 50 -2.90 9.31 -2.28
C GLU A 50 -1.55 8.67 -2.65
N ARG A 51 -1.44 8.06 -3.84
CA ARG A 51 -0.23 7.43 -4.37
C ARG A 51 0.53 8.30 -5.38
N GLY A 52 0.21 9.59 -5.47
CA GLY A 52 0.95 10.53 -6.33
C GLY A 52 0.42 10.66 -7.76
N TYR A 53 -0.77 10.14 -8.08
CA TYR A 53 -1.39 10.40 -9.38
C TYR A 53 -1.69 11.88 -9.57
N CYS A 54 -1.13 12.47 -10.62
CA CYS A 54 -1.44 13.80 -11.11
C CYS A 54 -2.24 13.74 -12.43
N VAL A 55 -3.19 14.67 -12.59
CA VAL A 55 -3.98 14.80 -13.82
C VAL A 55 -3.05 15.28 -14.94
N GLY A 56 -3.06 14.62 -16.10
CA GLY A 56 -2.15 14.90 -17.22
C GLY A 56 -0.80 14.16 -17.15
N GLY A 57 -0.46 13.54 -16.01
CA GLY A 57 0.75 12.74 -15.87
C GLY A 57 0.57 11.28 -16.31
N PRO A 58 1.67 10.50 -16.33
CA PRO A 58 1.63 9.08 -16.64
C PRO A 58 0.86 8.30 -15.57
N ILE A 59 0.00 7.37 -16.02
CA ILE A 59 -0.69 6.44 -15.12
C ILE A 59 0.24 5.25 -14.90
N LYS A 60 0.70 5.10 -13.66
CA LYS A 60 1.46 3.94 -13.21
C LYS A 60 0.55 2.86 -12.64
N GLU A 61 1.06 1.64 -12.57
CA GLU A 61 0.34 0.50 -12.02
C GLU A 61 -0.07 0.72 -10.55
N GLU A 62 0.79 1.36 -9.74
CA GLU A 62 0.50 1.71 -8.35
C GLU A 62 -0.77 2.54 -8.18
N HIS A 63 -1.15 3.35 -9.17
CA HIS A 63 -2.36 4.16 -9.11
C HIS A 63 -3.65 3.32 -9.26
N VAL A 64 -3.56 2.15 -9.90
CA VAL A 64 -4.73 1.33 -10.26
C VAL A 64 -4.81 0.02 -9.49
N VAL A 65 -3.76 -0.43 -8.82
CA VAL A 65 -3.80 -1.67 -8.03
C VAL A 65 -4.64 -1.48 -6.74
N ASN A 66 -5.45 -2.48 -6.39
CA ASN A 66 -6.20 -2.46 -5.14
C ASN A 66 -5.22 -2.65 -3.96
N GLY A 67 -5.42 -1.87 -2.89
CA GLY A 67 -4.67 -2.09 -1.65
C GLY A 67 -5.07 -3.43 -1.00
N PRO A 68 -4.26 -3.93 -0.06
CA PRO A 68 -4.59 -5.12 0.71
C PRO A 68 -5.93 -4.92 1.42
N ARG A 69 -6.78 -5.96 1.41
CA ARG A 69 -8.05 -5.94 2.13
C ARG A 69 -7.73 -6.02 3.61
N THR A 70 -8.03 -4.97 4.37
CA THR A 70 -7.82 -4.91 5.82
C THR A 70 -8.71 -5.86 6.62
N GLY A 71 -9.60 -6.61 5.95
CA GLY A 71 -10.51 -7.56 6.60
C GLY A 71 -11.46 -6.89 7.59
N ARG A 72 -12.25 -7.70 8.30
CA ARG A 72 -12.89 -7.26 9.54
C ARG A 72 -11.83 -7.35 10.63
N PRO A 73 -11.59 -6.31 11.45
CA PRO A 73 -10.74 -6.43 12.62
C PRO A 73 -11.20 -7.62 13.47
N THR A 74 -10.36 -8.63 13.60
CA THR A 74 -10.59 -9.77 14.50
C THR A 74 -9.96 -9.45 15.86
N LYS A 75 -10.59 -9.88 16.96
CA LYS A 75 -10.22 -9.49 18.33
C LYS A 75 -8.77 -9.84 18.75
N GLY A 76 -8.00 -10.59 17.96
CA GLY A 76 -6.61 -10.97 18.26
C GLY A 76 -5.54 -10.32 17.38
N ALA A 77 -5.89 -9.43 16.44
CA ALA A 77 -4.89 -8.85 15.52
C ALA A 77 -3.94 -7.84 16.19
N THR A 78 -4.28 -7.34 17.38
CA THR A 78 -3.48 -6.38 18.16
C THR A 78 -2.26 -7.02 18.81
N GLU A 79 -2.28 -8.32 19.09
CA GLU A 79 -1.26 -8.98 19.92
C GLU A 79 0.00 -9.31 19.09
N ASN A 80 -0.17 -9.66 17.82
CA ASN A 80 0.92 -10.03 16.92
C ASN A 80 1.74 -8.85 16.36
N PHE A 81 1.26 -7.60 16.51
CA PHE A 81 2.02 -6.42 16.06
C PHE A 81 3.06 -6.00 17.10
N THR A 82 2.74 -6.14 18.39
CA THR A 82 3.65 -5.79 19.49
C THR A 82 4.82 -6.75 19.66
N GLU A 83 4.69 -8.00 19.22
CA GLU A 83 5.73 -9.01 19.39
C GLU A 83 6.89 -8.81 18.40
N ARG A 84 6.59 -8.54 17.11
CA ARG A 84 7.63 -8.29 16.09
C ARG A 84 8.46 -7.02 16.35
N VAL A 85 7.85 -5.99 16.92
CA VAL A 85 8.57 -4.74 17.25
C VAL A 85 9.58 -4.95 18.39
N ARG A 86 9.35 -5.95 19.27
CA ARG A 86 10.28 -6.28 20.35
C ARG A 86 11.50 -7.05 19.85
N GLU A 87 11.29 -8.04 18.98
CA GLU A 87 12.38 -8.87 18.44
C GLU A 87 13.40 -8.04 17.65
N ASP A 88 12.95 -7.14 16.77
CA ASP A 88 13.82 -6.23 16.02
C ASP A 88 14.63 -5.28 16.93
N SER A 89 14.13 -5.00 18.13
CA SER A 89 14.79 -4.10 19.09
C SER A 89 15.84 -4.83 19.94
N GLU A 90 15.66 -6.13 20.20
CA GLU A 90 16.60 -6.91 21.02
C GLU A 90 17.87 -7.30 20.25
N GLU A 91 17.76 -7.62 18.95
CA GLU A 91 18.94 -7.91 18.12
C GLU A 91 19.86 -6.68 17.99
N ALA A 92 19.27 -5.49 17.82
CA ALA A 92 20.03 -4.23 17.75
C ALA A 92 20.76 -3.88 19.06
N ILE A 93 20.23 -4.30 20.21
CA ILE A 93 20.84 -4.05 21.52
C ILE A 93 21.98 -5.05 21.79
N LEU A 94 21.88 -6.29 21.32
CA LEU A 94 22.94 -7.29 21.49
C LEU A 94 24.20 -6.98 20.65
N GLU A 95 24.02 -6.51 19.41
CA GLU A 95 25.12 -6.16 18.50
C GLU A 95 25.95 -4.98 19.05
N ALA A 96 25.29 -3.97 19.61
CA ALA A 96 25.94 -2.80 20.21
C ALA A 96 26.77 -3.12 21.47
N LEU A 97 26.51 -4.23 22.16
CA LEU A 97 27.23 -4.63 23.38
C LEU A 97 28.44 -5.53 23.11
N THR A 98 28.55 -6.11 21.91
CA THR A 98 29.66 -7.01 21.55
C THR A 98 30.92 -6.31 21.04
N GLU A 99 30.84 -5.04 20.62
CA GLU A 99 31.97 -4.36 19.97
C GLU A 99 33.03 -3.78 20.94
N ASP A 100 32.75 -3.68 22.25
CA ASP A 100 33.64 -2.96 23.20
C ASP A 100 34.67 -3.84 23.94
N SER A 101 34.80 -5.14 23.60
CA SER A 101 35.68 -6.06 24.34
C SER A 101 36.88 -6.62 23.55
N THR A 102 37.17 -6.11 22.34
CA THR A 102 38.39 -6.51 21.59
C THR A 102 39.39 -5.37 21.43
N SER A 103 39.85 -4.79 22.55
CA SER A 103 41.13 -4.08 22.56
C SER A 103 41.87 -4.28 23.87
N SER A 104 42.41 -5.48 24.04
CA SER A 104 43.51 -5.73 24.97
C SER A 104 44.57 -6.56 24.25
N ASP A 105 45.17 -5.96 23.23
CA ASP A 105 46.39 -6.47 22.59
C ASP A 105 47.56 -5.50 22.84
N ALA A 106 48.63 -6.07 23.39
CA ALA A 106 50.02 -5.64 23.34
C ALA A 106 50.44 -4.35 24.08
N ILE A 107 50.88 -4.52 25.35
CA ILE A 107 52.09 -3.82 25.81
C ILE A 107 53.23 -4.84 25.89
N LYS A 108 54.06 -4.79 24.84
CA LYS A 108 55.34 -5.48 24.69
C LYS A 108 56.37 -4.94 25.70
N SER A 109 57.17 -5.87 26.22
CA SER A 109 58.60 -5.78 26.53
C SER A 109 59.32 -4.43 26.35
N ALA A 110 59.97 -3.95 27.42
CA ALA A 110 61.26 -3.27 27.41
C ALA A 110 61.92 -3.38 28.79
#